data_AF-A0AAV5EG41-F1
#
_entry.id   AF-A0AAV5EG41-F1
#
_cell.length_a   1.000
_cell.length_b   1.000
_cell.length_c   1.000
_cell.angle_alpha   90.00
_cell.angle_beta   90.00
_cell.angle_gamma   90.00
#
_symmetry.space_group_name_H-M   'P 1'
#
loop_
_entity.id
_entity.type
_entity.pdbx_description
1 polymer ?
#
loop_
_entity_poly.entity_id
_entity_poly.type
_entity_poly.pdbx_seq_one_letter_code
_entity_poly.pdbx_strand_id
1 'polypeptide(L)' 'MENGGGGDDVPKDANEHCPGTQSEEAGKADACAGCPNQQICATAPKGPDPGNQILRLNSIL' A
#
# COMPACT_ATOMS: atom_id res chain seq x y z
N MET A 1 -11.52 15.25 -2.66
CA MET A 1 -11.32 13.82 -2.96
C MET A 1 -10.04 13.72 -3.76
N GLU A 2 -8.91 14.00 -3.13
CA GLU A 2 -7.60 13.67 -3.70
C GLU A 2 -7.14 12.43 -2.95
N ASN A 3 -7.03 11.33 -3.70
CA ASN A 3 -6.48 10.07 -3.22
C ASN A 3 -5.02 10.33 -2.83
N GLY A 4 -4.83 10.64 -1.56
CA GLY A 4 -3.53 10.89 -0.94
C GLY A 4 -2.74 9.60 -0.89
N GLY A 5 -1.89 9.40 -1.90
CA GLY A 5 -0.79 8.46 -1.86
C GLY A 5 0.44 9.17 -2.39
N GLY A 6 1.34 9.60 -1.50
CA GLY A 6 2.67 10.07 -1.89
C GLY A 6 3.33 9.03 -2.80
N GLY A 7 3.96 9.49 -3.87
CA GLY A 7 4.34 8.73 -5.07
C GLY A 7 5.30 7.54 -4.91
N ASP A 8 5.48 7.01 -3.70
CA ASP A 8 6.31 5.85 -3.39
C ASP A 8 5.48 4.56 -3.16
N ASP A 9 4.17 4.67 -2.93
CA ASP A 9 3.29 3.54 -2.57
C ASP A 9 2.52 2.94 -3.75
N VAL A 10 2.57 3.60 -4.91
CA VAL A 10 1.98 3.12 -6.16
C VAL A 10 3.11 2.67 -7.08
N PRO A 11 3.25 1.37 -7.37
CA PRO A 11 4.27 0.88 -8.30
C PRO A 11 4.14 1.55 -9.68
N LYS A 12 5.27 1.74 -10.38
CA LYS A 12 5.29 2.32 -11.74
C LYS A 12 4.45 1.54 -12.77
N ASP A 13 4.17 0.27 -12.48
CA ASP A 13 3.40 -0.67 -13.29
C ASP A 13 1.97 -0.89 -12.76
N ALA A 14 1.56 -0.11 -11.75
CA ALA A 14 0.18 -0.05 -11.33
C ALA A 14 -0.66 0.77 -12.35
N ASN A 15 -1.97 0.57 -12.32
CA ASN A 15 -2.88 1.37 -13.15
C ASN A 15 -2.98 2.82 -12.64
N GLU A 16 -3.43 3.72 -13.52
CA GLU A 16 -3.55 5.17 -13.23
C GLU A 16 -4.53 5.50 -12.10
N HIS A 17 -5.38 4.55 -11.72
CA HIS A 17 -6.40 4.69 -10.68
C HIS A 17 -6.10 3.86 -9.43
N CYS A 18 -4.86 3.43 -9.25
CA CYS A 18 -4.48 2.65 -8.09
C CYS A 18 -4.66 3.51 -6.84
N PRO A 19 -5.48 3.08 -5.86
CA PRO A 19 -5.69 3.85 -4.63
C PRO A 19 -4.45 3.88 -3.71
N GLY A 20 -3.41 3.09 -4.01
CA GLY A 20 -2.23 2.89 -3.17
C GLY A 20 -2.40 1.72 -2.20
N THR A 21 -1.30 1.07 -1.82
CA THR A 21 -1.30 -0.04 -0.85
C THR A 21 -1.72 0.38 0.56
N GLN A 22 -1.50 1.63 0.94
CA GLN A 22 -1.88 2.18 2.25
C GLN A 22 -3.35 2.59 2.35
N SER A 23 -4.08 2.68 1.23
CA SER A 23 -5.49 3.06 1.23
C SER A 23 -6.38 1.96 1.83
N GLU A 24 -7.44 2.36 2.53
CA GLU A 24 -8.48 1.43 3.03
C GLU A 24 -9.23 0.73 1.90
N GLU A 25 -9.22 1.35 0.71
CA GLU A 25 -9.86 0.87 -0.52
C GLU A 25 -8.95 -0.08 -1.34
N ALA A 26 -7.67 -0.23 -0.97
CA ALA A 26 -6.76 -1.13 -1.68
C ALA A 26 -7.31 -2.55 -1.72
N GLY A 27 -7.33 -3.15 -2.91
CA GLY A 27 -7.89 -4.49 -3.15
C GLY A 27 -9.42 -4.59 -3.11
N LYS A 28 -10.14 -3.51 -2.80
CA LYS A 28 -11.61 -3.47 -2.67
C LYS A 28 -12.29 -2.57 -3.70
N ALA A 29 -11.63 -1.49 -4.11
CA ALA A 29 -12.14 -0.59 -5.14
C ALA A 29 -12.24 -1.29 -6.51
N ASP A 30 -13.13 -0.79 -7.36
CA ASP A 30 -13.28 -1.27 -8.75
C ASP A 30 -11.97 -1.16 -9.54
N ALA A 31 -11.14 -0.14 -9.23
CA ALA A 31 -9.82 0.03 -9.83
C ALA A 31 -8.85 -1.13 -9.52
N CYS A 32 -9.13 -1.96 -8.51
CA CYS A 32 -8.33 -3.14 -8.18
C CYS A 32 -8.80 -4.40 -8.92
N ALA A 33 -9.87 -4.34 -9.71
CA ALA A 33 -10.38 -5.48 -10.47
C ALA A 33 -9.34 -6.00 -11.47
N GLY A 34 -9.00 -7.29 -11.37
CA GLY A 34 -8.02 -7.93 -12.26
C GLY A 34 -6.55 -7.71 -11.86
N CYS A 35 -6.26 -6.99 -10.78
CA CYS A 35 -4.89 -6.90 -10.26
C CYS A 35 -4.43 -8.26 -9.71
N PRO A 36 -3.23 -8.74 -10.07
CA PRO A 36 -2.74 -10.06 -9.66
C PRO A 36 -2.66 -10.23 -8.14
N ASN A 37 -2.43 -9.13 -7.41
CA ASN A 37 -2.30 -9.13 -5.96
C ASN A 37 -3.53 -8.55 -5.24
N GLN A 38 -4.71 -8.50 -5.89
CA GLN A 38 -5.91 -7.86 -5.33
C GLN A 38 -6.23 -8.35 -3.90
N GLN A 39 -6.28 -9.67 -3.67
CA GLN A 39 -6.60 -10.23 -2.36
C GLN A 39 -5.55 -9.88 -1.30
N ILE A 40 -4.28 -9.79 -1.70
CA ILE A 40 -3.20 -9.37 -0.82
C ILE A 40 -3.39 -7.90 -0.45
N CYS A 41 -3.64 -7.02 -1.43
CA CYS A 41 -3.93 -5.60 -1.18
C CYS A 41 -5.16 -5.40 -0.27
N ALA A 42 -6.16 -6.28 -0.37
CA ALA A 42 -7.38 -6.21 0.43
C ALA A 42 -7.18 -6.60 1.91
N THR A 43 -6.21 -7.48 2.19
CA THR A 43 -6.04 -8.11 3.50
C THR A 43 -4.75 -7.72 4.21
N ALA A 44 -3.75 -7.23 3.47
CA ALA A 44 -2.48 -6.82 4.05
C ALA A 44 -2.69 -5.70 5.08
N PRO A 45 -1.95 -5.76 6.21
CA PRO A 45 -2.01 -4.72 7.22
C PRO A 45 -1.57 -3.39 6.62
N LYS A 46 -2.35 -2.35 6.92
CA LYS A 46 -2.07 -0.97 6.52
C LYS A 46 -1.28 -0.28 7.62
N GLY A 47 -0.48 0.70 7.25
CA GLY A 47 0.39 1.46 8.13
C GLY A 47 1.88 1.21 7.86
N PRO A 48 2.75 1.85 8.67
CA PRO A 48 4.20 1.76 8.54
C PRO A 48 4.69 0.31 8.58
N ASP A 49 5.66 -0.02 7.73
CA ASP A 49 6.31 -1.33 7.76
C ASP A 49 6.82 -1.63 9.19
N PRO A 50 6.39 -2.74 9.81
CA PRO A 50 6.80 -3.08 11.18
C PRO A 50 8.31 -3.33 11.27
N GLY A 51 8.96 -3.78 10.19
CA GLY A 51 10.41 -3.95 10.12
C GLY A 51 11.16 -2.64 10.29
N ASN A 52 10.72 -1.55 9.65
CA ASN A 52 11.32 -0.23 9.81
C ASN A 52 11.34 0.25 11.26
N GLN A 53 10.30 -0.06 12.03
CA GLN A 53 10.25 0.27 13.46
C GLN A 53 11.24 -0.55 14.28
N ILE A 54 11.40 -1.83 13.93
CA ILE A 54 12.36 -2.75 14.57
C ILE A 54 13.81 -2.36 14.23
N LEU A 55 14.11 -2.04 12.96
CA LEU A 55 15.42 -1.56 12.53
C LEU A 55 15.81 -0.24 13.21
N ARG A 56 14.84 0.69 13.35
CA ARG A 56 15.03 1.95 14.07
C ARG A 56 15.40 1.73 15.52
N LEU A 57 14.82 0.73 16.18
CA LEU A 57 15.08 0.39 17.58
C LEU A 57 16.45 -0.27 17.77
N ASN A 58 16.84 -1.18 16.88
CA ASN A 58 18.13 -1.88 16.93
C ASN A 58 19.34 -1.01 16.55
N SER A 59 19.10 0.16 15.94
CA SER A 59 20.16 1.13 15.60
C SER A 59 20.54 2.06 16.76
N ILE A 60 19.89 1.92 17.93
CA ILE A 60 20.13 2.71 19.15
C ILE A 60 20.86 1.88 20.24
N LEU A 61 21.21 0.63 19.93
CA LEU A 61 22.00 -0.27 20.79
C LEU A 61 23.47 -0.31 20.35
#